data_AF-A0AAV7NGX3-F1
#
_entry.id   AF-A0AAV7NGX3-F1
#
_cell.length_a   1.000
_cell.length_b   1.000
_cell.length_c   1.000
_cell.angle_alpha   90.00
_cell.angle_beta   90.00
_cell.angle_gamma   90.00
#
_symmetry.space_group_name_H-M   'P 1'
#
loop_
_entity.id
_entity.type
_entity.pdbx_description
1 polymer ?
#
loop_
_entity_poly.entity_id
_entity_poly.type
_entity_poly.pdbx_seq_one_letter_code
_entity_poly.pdbx_strand_id
1 'polypeptide(L)'
;MDLKISDLSVDSTSIWAVIASFRETVTDLDHRLTTMKDQVAMLPDWNAELQLLRAKVIDLEDRSRRDNVLGGIPEHKEDYDISTFLKNLIPELTGLDFSPPLEFQSVHSIA
;
A
#
# COMPACT_ATOMS: atom_id res chain seq x y z
N MET A 1 -24.56 -56.92 -41.09
CA MET A 1 -23.28 -56.20 -41.05
C MET A 1 -23.47 -54.72 -40.78
N ASP A 2 -24.56 -54.12 -41.26
CA ASP A 2 -24.82 -52.67 -41.18
C ASP A 2 -24.95 -52.12 -39.75
N LEU A 3 -25.54 -52.88 -38.81
CA LEU A 3 -25.66 -52.48 -37.40
C LEU A 3 -24.30 -52.21 -36.73
N LYS A 4 -23.25 -52.98 -37.04
CA LYS A 4 -21.91 -52.75 -36.47
C LYS A 4 -21.21 -51.54 -37.08
N ILE A 5 -21.55 -51.21 -38.32
CA ILE A 5 -20.99 -50.06 -39.04
C ILE A 5 -21.63 -48.77 -38.52
N SER A 6 -22.93 -48.77 -38.21
CA SER A 6 -23.59 -47.62 -37.59
C SER A 6 -23.05 -47.33 -36.19
N ASP A 7 -22.84 -48.36 -35.37
CA ASP A 7 -22.32 -48.18 -34.00
C ASP A 7 -20.91 -47.58 -34.00
N LEU A 8 -20.03 -48.10 -34.87
CA LEU A 8 -18.68 -47.53 -35.05
C LEU A 8 -18.69 -46.07 -35.54
N SER A 9 -19.65 -45.71 -36.39
CA SER A 9 -19.82 -44.34 -36.86
C SER A 9 -20.26 -43.39 -35.74
N VAL A 10 -21.15 -43.86 -34.85
CA VAL A 10 -21.61 -43.11 -33.68
C VAL A 10 -20.46 -42.91 -32.69
N ASP A 11 -19.70 -43.96 -32.39
CA ASP A 11 -18.55 -43.90 -31.50
C ASP A 11 -17.47 -42.94 -32.02
N SER A 12 -17.17 -43.00 -33.32
CA SER A 12 -16.23 -42.07 -33.97
C SER A 12 -16.69 -40.62 -33.84
N THR A 13 -17.98 -40.35 -34.05
CA THR A 13 -18.55 -39.00 -33.92
C THR A 13 -18.49 -38.49 -32.48
N SER A 14 -18.76 -39.37 -31.51
CA SER A 14 -18.65 -39.06 -30.08
C SER A 14 -17.20 -38.72 -29.69
N ILE A 15 -16.23 -39.50 -30.17
CA ILE A 15 -14.80 -39.25 -29.94
C ILE A 15 -14.39 -37.89 -30.51
N TRP A 16 -14.83 -37.55 -31.72
CA TRP A 16 -14.54 -36.24 -32.31
C TRP A 16 -15.13 -35.08 -31.50
N ALA A 17 -16.34 -35.24 -30.97
CA ALA A 17 -16.94 -34.23 -30.09
C ALA A 17 -16.13 -34.03 -28.80
N VAL A 18 -15.67 -35.12 -28.18
CA VAL A 18 -14.81 -35.05 -26.98
C VAL A 18 -13.47 -34.40 -27.30
N ILE A 19 -12.84 -34.74 -28.42
CA ILE A 19 -11.58 -34.13 -28.86
C ILE A 19 -11.76 -32.63 -29.12
N ALA A 20 -12.86 -32.22 -29.76
CA ALA A 20 -13.15 -30.82 -30.01
C ALA A 20 -13.32 -30.05 -28.69
N SER A 21 -14.10 -30.59 -27.75
CA SER A 21 -14.27 -29.99 -26.42
C SER A 21 -12.95 -29.92 -25.66
N PHE A 22 -12.12 -30.97 -25.71
CA PHE A 22 -10.81 -30.97 -25.07
C PHE A 22 -9.86 -29.92 -25.68
N ARG A 23 -9.92 -29.72 -26.98
CA ARG A 23 -9.14 -28.67 -27.65
C ARG A 23 -9.55 -27.27 -27.17
N GLU A 24 -10.85 -27.02 -27.01
CA GLU A 24 -11.35 -25.75 -26.49
C GLU A 24 -10.87 -25.52 -25.06
N THR A 25 -10.98 -26.52 -24.18
CA THR A 25 -10.53 -26.40 -22.78
C THR A 25 -9.02 -26.18 -22.68
N VAL A 26 -8.21 -26.87 -23.49
CA VAL A 26 -6.76 -26.64 -23.54
C VAL A 26 -6.45 -25.21 -23.99
N THR A 27 -7.19 -24.69 -24.97
CA THR A 27 -6.99 -23.32 -25.48
C THR A 27 -7.35 -22.28 -24.42
N ASP A 28 -8.46 -22.47 -23.69
CA ASP A 28 -8.84 -21.61 -22.56
C ASP A 28 -7.78 -21.63 -21.45
N LEU A 29 -7.30 -22.82 -21.09
CA LEU A 29 -6.28 -22.98 -20.06
C LEU A 29 -4.96 -22.31 -20.44
N ASP A 30 -4.54 -22.41 -21.70
CA ASP A 30 -3.32 -21.77 -22.20
C ASP A 30 -3.43 -20.24 -22.14
N HIS A 31 -4.59 -19.70 -22.50
CA HIS A 31 -4.84 -18.26 -22.41
C HIS A 31 -4.83 -17.77 -20.95
N ARG A 32 -5.46 -18.51 -20.04
CA ARG A 32 -5.46 -18.21 -18.61
C ARG A 32 -4.07 -18.31 -18.02
N LEU A 33 -3.30 -19.32 -18.39
CA LEU A 33 -1.92 -19.50 -17.93
C LEU A 33 -1.04 -18.35 -18.39
N THR A 34 -1.19 -17.91 -19.64
CA THR A 34 -0.47 -16.74 -20.18
C THR A 34 -0.79 -15.49 -19.36
N THR A 35 -2.08 -15.22 -19.14
CA THR A 35 -2.52 -14.06 -18.35
C THR A 35 -1.99 -14.10 -16.92
N MET A 36 -2.05 -15.27 -16.26
CA MET A 36 -1.54 -15.43 -14.90
C MET A 36 -0.02 -15.25 -14.85
N LYS A 37 0.70 -15.73 -15.85
CA LYS A 37 2.16 -15.57 -15.95
C LYS A 37 2.53 -14.10 -16.08
N ASP A 38 1.82 -13.33 -16.89
CA ASP A 38 2.05 -11.89 -17.05
C ASP A 38 1.78 -11.15 -15.73
N GLN A 39 0.69 -11.47 -15.03
CA GLN A 39 0.39 -10.89 -13.72
C GLN A 39 1.48 -11.20 -12.67
N VAL A 40 1.97 -12.44 -12.64
CA VAL A 40 3.06 -12.84 -11.73
C VAL A 40 4.36 -12.10 -12.08
N ALA A 41 4.62 -11.86 -13.37
CA ALA A 41 5.79 -11.10 -13.80
C ALA A 41 5.76 -9.63 -13.36
N MET A 42 4.58 -9.06 -13.07
CA MET A 42 4.44 -7.68 -12.57
C MET A 42 4.64 -7.55 -11.06
N LEU A 43 4.58 -8.64 -10.29
CA LEU A 43 4.70 -8.61 -8.83
C LEU A 43 6.02 -7.99 -8.31
N PRO A 44 7.20 -8.26 -8.90
CA PRO A 44 8.45 -7.65 -8.46
C PRO A 44 8.44 -6.12 -8.59
N ASP A 45 7.88 -5.59 -9.67
CA ASP A 45 7.82 -4.15 -9.94
C ASP A 45 6.90 -3.45 -8.94
N TRP A 46 5.71 -4.02 -8.68
CA TRP A 46 4.81 -3.49 -7.64
C TRP A 46 5.43 -3.55 -6.24
N ASN A 47 6.17 -4.62 -5.94
CA ASN A 47 6.86 -4.70 -4.66
C ASN A 47 7.95 -3.63 -4.54
N ALA A 48 8.71 -3.37 -5.60
CA ALA A 48 9.70 -2.30 -5.62
C ALA A 48 9.06 -0.92 -5.40
N GLU A 49 7.93 -0.65 -6.07
CA GLU A 49 7.17 0.59 -5.90
C GLU A 49 6.62 0.75 -4.47
N LEU A 50 6.09 -0.33 -3.88
CA LEU A 50 5.62 -0.32 -2.49
C LEU A 50 6.75 -0.05 -1.49
N GLN A 51 7.93 -0.64 -1.69
CA GLN A 51 9.09 -0.36 -0.83
C GLN A 51 9.52 1.10 -0.92
N LEU A 52 9.52 1.67 -2.13
CA LEU A 52 9.84 3.08 -2.34
C LEU A 52 8.81 3.99 -1.68
N LEU A 53 7.52 3.69 -1.80
CA LEU A 53 6.46 4.45 -1.16
C LEU A 53 6.57 4.37 0.36
N ARG A 54 6.84 3.19 0.91
CA ARG A 54 7.05 2.98 2.34
C ARG A 54 8.22 3.80 2.86
N ALA A 55 9.34 3.82 2.13
CA ALA A 55 10.51 4.61 2.50
C ALA A 55 10.18 6.12 2.52
N LYS A 56 9.39 6.61 1.56
CA LYS A 56 8.93 8.01 1.55
C LYS A 56 8.02 8.34 2.73
N VAL A 57 7.09 7.45 3.08
CA VAL A 57 6.21 7.65 4.24
C VAL A 57 7.03 7.75 5.52
N ILE A 58 7.99 6.84 5.71
CA ILE A 58 8.89 6.87 6.88
C ILE A 58 9.67 8.19 6.92
N ASP A 59 10.25 8.63 5.80
CA ASP A 59 10.98 9.91 5.75
C ASP A 59 10.07 11.12 6.08
N LEU A 60 8.83 11.13 5.60
CA LEU A 60 7.86 12.19 5.92
C LEU A 60 7.45 12.17 7.40
N GLU A 61 7.21 10.98 7.96
CA GLU A 61 6.91 10.82 9.39
C GLU A 61 8.09 11.24 10.26
N ASP A 62 9.31 10.86 9.90
CA ASP A 62 10.52 11.24 10.62
C ASP A 62 10.76 12.75 10.56
N ARG A 63 10.54 13.39 9.41
CA ARG A 63 10.58 14.86 9.30
C ARG A 63 9.53 15.51 10.19
N SER A 64 8.28 15.05 10.13
CA SER A 64 7.20 15.54 10.98
C SER A 64 7.51 15.40 12.47
N ARG A 65 8.07 14.25 12.88
CA ARG A 65 8.50 14.02 14.27
C ARG A 65 9.68 14.91 14.67
N ARG A 66 10.68 15.11 13.80
CA ARG A 66 11.80 16.03 14.05
C ARG A 66 11.34 17.47 14.17
N ASP A 67 10.29 17.85 13.45
CA ASP A 67 9.70 19.19 13.53
C ASP A 67 8.79 19.33 14.78
N ASN A 68 8.39 18.23 15.41
CA ASN A 68 7.59 18.19 16.63
C ASN A 68 8.44 17.84 17.87
N VAL A 69 9.29 18.79 18.30
CA VAL A 69 10.31 18.59 19.36
C VAL A 69 9.74 18.63 20.80
N LEU A 70 8.48 19.04 20.99
CA LEU A 70 7.91 19.30 22.32
C LEU A 70 6.93 18.22 22.77
N GLY A 71 7.47 17.07 23.18
CA GLY A 71 6.71 16.02 23.89
C GLY A 71 6.93 16.07 25.41
N GLY A 72 5.89 15.82 26.20
CA GLY A 72 5.99 15.69 27.67
C GLY A 72 5.63 16.95 28.48
N ILE A 73 4.97 17.93 27.86
CA ILE A 73 4.40 19.07 28.58
C ILE A 73 3.15 18.57 29.34
N PRO A 74 3.03 18.83 30.66
CA PRO A 74 1.85 18.44 31.42
C PRO A 74 0.57 19.05 30.83
N GLU A 75 -0.39 18.20 30.48
CA GLU A 75 -1.70 18.64 30.00
C GLU A 75 -2.37 19.56 31.04
N HIS A 76 -3.06 20.59 30.57
CA HIS A 76 -3.79 21.58 31.38
C HIS A 76 -2.94 22.55 32.23
N LYS A 77 -1.63 22.66 31.96
CA LYS A 77 -0.82 23.82 32.42
C LYS A 77 -0.80 24.98 31.43
N GLU A 78 -1.30 24.75 30.24
CA GLU A 78 -1.47 25.75 29.20
C GLU A 78 -2.71 26.58 29.54
N ASP A 79 -2.52 27.87 29.77
CA ASP A 79 -3.63 28.84 29.77
C ASP A 79 -4.24 28.92 28.34
N TYR A 80 -5.21 29.81 28.11
CA TYR A 80 -5.94 29.94 26.83
C TYR A 80 -5.07 30.09 25.56
N ASP A 81 -3.78 30.42 25.67
CA ASP A 81 -2.85 30.56 24.54
C ASP A 81 -1.56 29.75 24.72
N ILE A 82 -1.50 28.60 24.03
CA ILE A 82 -0.37 27.67 23.99
C ILE A 82 0.89 28.35 23.44
N SER A 83 0.77 29.28 22.48
CA SER A 83 1.93 29.96 21.91
C SER A 83 2.62 30.85 22.94
N THR A 84 1.84 31.57 23.74
CA THR A 84 2.37 32.39 24.84
C THR A 84 2.98 31.53 25.95
N PHE A 85 2.34 30.41 26.28
CA PHE A 85 2.90 29.44 27.23
C PHE A 85 4.28 28.92 26.77
N LEU A 86 4.41 28.47 25.51
CA LEU A 86 5.67 27.97 24.96
C LEU A 86 6.76 29.05 24.87
N LYS A 87 6.41 30.29 24.53
CA LYS A 87 7.36 31.43 24.52
C LYS A 87 7.98 31.69 25.89
N ASN A 88 7.28 31.37 26.98
CA ASN A 88 7.78 31.54 28.34
C ASN A 88 8.50 30.28 28.84
N LEU A 89 7.94 29.10 28.54
CA LEU A 89 8.47 27.81 29.01
C LEU A 89 9.83 27.46 28.38
N ILE A 90 10.03 27.72 27.09
CA ILE A 90 11.27 27.34 26.40
C ILE A 90 12.49 28.10 26.95
N PRO A 91 12.46 29.44 27.12
CA PRO A 91 13.54 30.16 27.79
C PRO A 91 13.76 29.70 29.23
N GLU A 92 12.69 29.39 29.98
CA GLU A 92 12.81 28.90 31.36
C GLU A 92 13.50 27.53 31.44
N LEU A 93 13.15 26.59 30.56
CA LEU A 93 13.75 25.24 30.53
C LEU A 93 15.18 25.23 29.99
N THR A 94 15.48 26.10 29.03
CA THR A 94 16.79 26.10 28.34
C THR A 94 17.80 27.07 28.96
N GLY A 95 17.33 28.08 29.72
CA GLY A 95 18.17 29.16 30.25
C GLY A 95 18.76 30.07 29.17
N LEU A 96 18.24 29.98 27.93
CA LEU A 96 18.71 30.76 26.78
C LEU A 96 17.82 31.98 26.57
N ASP A 97 18.45 33.11 26.22
CA ASP A 97 17.74 34.31 25.79
C ASP A 97 17.58 34.28 24.26
N PHE A 98 16.33 34.20 23.80
CA PHE A 98 16.00 34.20 22.38
C PHE A 98 15.64 35.61 21.93
N SER A 99 16.63 36.29 21.32
CA SER A 99 16.45 37.60 20.66
C SER A 99 16.87 37.48 19.19
N PRO A 100 15.94 37.53 18.22
CA PRO A 100 14.51 37.89 18.35
C PRO A 100 13.65 36.78 19.02
N PRO A 101 12.44 37.13 19.50
CA PRO A 101 11.54 36.20 20.19
C PRO A 101 11.20 34.98 19.32
N LEU A 102 10.98 33.83 19.97
CA LEU A 102 10.59 32.60 19.29
C LEU A 102 9.29 32.80 18.48
N GLU A 103 9.34 32.39 17.22
CA GLU A 103 8.18 32.35 16.33
C GLU A 103 7.79 30.89 16.07
N PHE A 104 6.51 30.58 16.26
CA PHE A 104 5.97 29.25 15.98
C PHE A 104 5.16 29.31 14.69
N GLN A 105 5.45 28.41 13.76
CA GLN A 105 4.72 28.31 12.49
C GLN A 105 3.30 27.74 12.69
N SER A 106 3.14 26.79 13.62
CA SER A 106 1.83 26.30 14.06
C SER A 106 1.95 25.63 15.43
N VAL A 107 0.92 25.75 16.26
CA VAL A 107 0.87 25.15 17.60
C VAL A 107 -0.49 24.50 17.77
N HIS A 108 -0.51 23.20 18.05
CA HIS A 108 -1.74 22.43 18.23
C HIS A 108 -1.55 21.47 19.39
N SER A 109 -2.55 21.38 20.27
CA SER A 109 -2.65 20.32 21.26
C SER A 109 -3.20 19.07 20.56
N ILE A 110 -2.55 17.92 20.77
CA ILE A 110 -3.02 16.62 20.28
C ILE A 110 -3.36 15.81 21.54
N ALA A 111 -4.66 15.57 21.75
CA ALA A 111 -5.19 14.69 22.80
C ALA A 111 -5.31 13.25 22.30
#